data_AF-A0A4P7W2E5-F1
#
_entry.id   AF-A0A4P7W2E5-F1
#
_cell.length_a   1.000
_cell.length_b   1.000
_cell.length_c   1.000
_cell.angle_alpha   90.00
_cell.angle_beta   90.00
_cell.angle_gamma   90.00
#
_symmetry.space_group_name_H-M   'P 1'
#
loop_
_entity.id
_entity.type
_entity.pdbx_description
1 polymer ?
#
loop_
_entity_poly.entity_id
_entity_poly.type
_entity_poly.pdbx_seq_one_letter_code
_entity_poly.pdbx_strand_id
1 'polypeptide(L)'
;MNTNQFFSFGRMSLLVRKELQENWRQIALFWAGIFGLLVIISLLVARGSHHNGIQPECYSSWSIENFLGWITVVFLICGAYVAAYSFKRMATSPGALSTLMTPASQFEKFAIKWLIAVPVYILIFCLIAYVADWIRVYSSYWMFDIEVRPVNVTKILFHQTTDIGFVNRLAFHSLFYFLAGQSFFLLGSIVWPKNSALRTFVCMIAICFIYVWIGIWFVSLLDISDGDTHLYYSGPEFLNDDRLLYVADAFAIIVAVINYWLTYRRFREAETINRW
;
A
#
# COMPACT_ATOMS: atom_id res chain seq x y z
N MET A 1 -2.89 -41.57 11.10
CA MET A 1 -3.75 -40.47 10.58
C MET A 1 -3.61 -39.27 11.52
N ASN A 2 -2.66 -38.37 11.25
CA ASN A 2 -2.57 -37.09 11.96
C ASN A 2 -3.39 -36.07 11.17
N THR A 3 -4.69 -36.01 11.45
CA THR A 3 -5.54 -34.95 10.90
C THR A 3 -5.18 -33.63 11.57
N ASN A 4 -4.30 -32.85 10.94
CA ASN A 4 -4.04 -31.47 11.33
C ASN A 4 -5.35 -30.68 11.25
N GLN A 5 -6.06 -30.56 12.37
CA GLN A 5 -7.30 -29.78 12.44
C GLN A 5 -7.04 -28.27 12.33
N PHE A 6 -5.81 -27.83 12.59
CA PHE A 6 -5.47 -26.40 12.62
C PHE A 6 -5.13 -25.81 11.24
N PHE A 7 -4.34 -26.50 10.42
CA PHE A 7 -3.87 -26.02 9.12
C PHE A 7 -3.59 -27.18 8.14
N SER A 8 -4.05 -27.04 6.90
CA SER A 8 -3.66 -27.92 5.79
C SER A 8 -3.60 -27.16 4.47
N PHE A 9 -2.48 -27.34 3.77
CA PHE A 9 -2.21 -26.66 2.51
C PHE A 9 -3.20 -27.05 1.39
N GLY A 10 -3.67 -28.31 1.38
CA GLY A 10 -4.65 -28.80 0.40
C GLY A 10 -6.03 -28.14 0.52
N ARG A 11 -6.54 -27.91 1.74
CA ARG A 11 -7.79 -27.16 1.95
C ARG A 11 -7.60 -25.69 1.59
N MET A 12 -6.44 -25.12 1.93
CA MET A 12 -6.11 -23.73 1.61
C MET A 12 -6.08 -23.45 0.10
N SER A 13 -5.46 -24.34 -0.70
CA SER A 13 -5.38 -24.16 -2.16
C SER A 13 -6.76 -24.27 -2.84
N LEU A 14 -7.62 -25.17 -2.35
CA LEU A 14 -9.00 -25.27 -2.84
C LEU A 14 -9.83 -24.01 -2.54
N LEU A 15 -9.63 -23.40 -1.37
CA LEU A 15 -10.26 -22.13 -1.02
C LEU A 15 -9.78 -20.97 -1.91
N VAL A 16 -8.48 -20.90 -2.20
CA VAL A 16 -7.93 -19.91 -3.13
C VAL A 16 -8.54 -20.08 -4.52
N ARG A 17 -8.64 -21.32 -5.01
CA ARG A 17 -9.25 -21.62 -6.31
C ARG A 17 -10.73 -21.20 -6.35
N LYS A 18 -11.47 -21.45 -5.26
CA LYS A 18 -12.87 -21.02 -5.12
C LYS A 18 -12.99 -19.49 -5.20
N GLU A 19 -12.24 -18.74 -4.38
CA GLU A 19 -12.30 -17.27 -4.38
C GLU A 19 -11.88 -16.67 -5.73
N LEU A 20 -10.86 -17.25 -6.38
CA LEU A 20 -10.43 -16.84 -7.70
C LEU A 20 -11.54 -17.07 -8.74
N GLN A 21 -12.15 -18.26 -8.76
CA GLN A 21 -13.22 -18.58 -9.72
C GLN A 21 -14.49 -17.77 -9.49
N GLU A 22 -14.81 -17.42 -8.25
CA GLU A 22 -16.01 -16.62 -7.94
C GLU A 22 -15.81 -15.14 -8.33
N ASN A 23 -14.60 -14.60 -8.19
CA ASN A 23 -14.33 -13.18 -8.40
C ASN A 23 -13.43 -12.87 -9.61
N TRP A 24 -13.16 -13.83 -10.49
CA TRP A 24 -12.16 -13.69 -11.57
C TRP A 24 -12.39 -12.45 -12.45
N ARG A 25 -13.64 -12.11 -12.76
CA ARG A 25 -13.97 -10.92 -13.57
C ARG A 25 -13.60 -9.63 -12.86
N GLN A 26 -13.91 -9.52 -11.57
CA GLN A 26 -13.60 -8.35 -10.77
C GLN A 26 -12.08 -8.21 -10.57
N ILE A 27 -11.40 -9.32 -10.31
CA ILE A 27 -9.93 -9.37 -10.18
C ILE A 27 -9.26 -8.96 -11.50
N ALA A 28 -9.73 -9.50 -12.63
CA ALA A 28 -9.19 -9.17 -13.95
C ALA A 28 -9.40 -7.69 -14.30
N LEU A 29 -10.60 -7.15 -14.06
CA LEU A 29 -10.90 -5.73 -14.29
C LEU A 29 -10.05 -4.82 -13.40
N PHE A 30 -9.84 -5.19 -12.14
CA PHE A 30 -9.01 -4.42 -11.22
C PHE A 30 -7.55 -4.35 -11.70
N TRP A 31 -6.96 -5.49 -12.05
CA TRP A 31 -5.58 -5.53 -12.54
C TRP A 31 -5.42 -4.86 -13.91
N ALA A 32 -6.39 -5.03 -14.82
CA ALA A 32 -6.42 -4.33 -16.10
C ALA A 32 -6.52 -2.80 -15.92
N GLY A 33 -7.31 -2.35 -14.94
CA GLY A 33 -7.42 -0.93 -14.59
C GLY A 33 -6.11 -0.35 -14.07
N ILE A 34 -5.42 -1.05 -13.16
CA ILE A 34 -4.10 -0.65 -12.67
C ILE A 34 -3.10 -0.58 -13.83
N PHE A 35 -3.06 -1.62 -14.67
CA PHE A 35 -2.16 -1.66 -15.82
C PHE A 35 -2.41 -0.49 -16.77
N GLY A 36 -3.66 -0.26 -17.17
CA GLY A 36 -4.03 0.86 -18.05
C GLY A 36 -3.66 2.22 -17.45
N LEU A 37 -3.90 2.41 -16.15
CA LEU A 37 -3.55 3.65 -15.44
C LEU A 37 -2.03 3.88 -15.40
N LEU A 38 -1.24 2.84 -15.11
CA LEU A 38 0.22 2.94 -15.11
C LEU A 38 0.79 3.21 -16.52
N VAL A 39 0.18 2.65 -17.56
CA VAL A 39 0.55 2.96 -18.95
C VAL A 39 0.28 4.43 -19.26
N ILE A 40 -0.89 4.97 -18.89
CA ILE A 40 -1.19 6.39 -19.11
C ILE A 40 -0.18 7.28 -18.37
N ILE A 41 0.13 6.94 -17.10
CA ILE A 41 1.14 7.66 -16.32
C ILE A 41 2.51 7.58 -17.00
N SER A 42 2.92 6.41 -17.50
CA SER A 42 4.21 6.24 -18.19
C SER A 42 4.34 7.17 -19.40
N LEU A 43 3.28 7.30 -20.19
CA LEU A 43 3.24 8.20 -21.35
C LEU A 43 3.24 9.68 -20.95
N LEU A 44 2.50 10.04 -19.90
CA LEU A 44 2.48 11.41 -19.37
C LEU A 44 3.84 11.82 -18.81
N VAL A 45 4.54 10.90 -18.13
CA VAL A 45 5.90 11.14 -17.61
C VAL A 45 6.89 11.29 -18.76
N ALA A 46 6.81 10.46 -19.81
CA ALA A 46 7.64 10.60 -21.00
C ALA A 46 7.45 11.99 -21.66
N ARG A 47 6.20 12.41 -21.87
CA ARG A 47 5.87 13.74 -22.44
C ARG A 47 6.30 14.89 -21.53
N GLY A 48 6.03 14.80 -20.23
CA GLY A 48 6.34 15.83 -19.25
C GLY A 48 7.84 16.04 -19.09
N SER A 49 8.63 14.97 -19.23
CA SER A 49 10.08 15.05 -19.25
C SER A 49 10.53 15.93 -20.43
N HIS A 50 10.08 15.65 -21.66
CA HIS A 50 10.44 16.41 -22.87
C HIS A 50 10.03 17.90 -22.81
N HIS A 51 8.83 18.23 -22.32
CA HIS A 51 8.30 19.60 -22.37
C HIS A 51 9.02 20.59 -21.45
N ASN A 52 9.62 20.12 -20.35
CA ASN A 52 10.11 20.99 -19.28
C ASN A 52 11.47 21.67 -19.56
N GLY A 53 12.00 21.60 -20.79
CA GLY A 53 13.28 22.24 -21.14
C GLY A 53 14.47 21.78 -20.29
N ILE A 54 14.39 20.55 -19.76
CA ILE A 54 15.38 19.97 -18.87
C ILE A 54 16.67 19.70 -19.65
N GLN A 55 17.82 19.82 -19.01
CA GLN A 55 19.10 19.51 -19.66
C GLN A 55 19.14 18.02 -20.09
N PRO A 56 19.69 17.69 -21.27
CA PRO A 56 19.85 16.32 -21.79
C PRO A 56 20.33 15.30 -20.76
N GLU A 57 21.25 15.71 -19.89
CA GLU A 57 21.90 14.86 -18.90
C GLU A 57 20.99 14.48 -17.71
N CYS A 58 19.96 15.29 -17.43
CA CYS A 58 19.06 15.15 -16.28
C CYS A 58 17.69 14.54 -16.63
N TYR A 59 17.38 14.30 -17.91
CA TYR A 59 16.08 13.71 -18.30
C TYR A 59 15.87 12.34 -17.66
N SER A 60 16.91 11.51 -17.59
CA SER A 60 16.77 10.15 -17.08
C SER A 60 16.45 10.13 -15.59
N SER A 61 17.10 10.98 -14.78
CA SER A 61 16.84 11.04 -13.33
C SER A 61 15.46 11.62 -13.05
N TRP A 62 15.10 12.73 -13.69
CA TRP A 62 13.79 13.37 -13.52
C TRP A 62 12.63 12.45 -13.91
N SER A 63 12.75 11.75 -15.05
CA SER A 63 11.72 10.83 -15.52
C SER A 63 11.53 9.65 -14.56
N ILE A 64 12.62 9.14 -13.98
CA ILE A 64 12.58 8.08 -12.96
C ILE A 64 11.91 8.57 -11.68
N GLU A 65 12.30 9.74 -11.16
CA GLU A 65 11.73 10.29 -9.93
C GLU A 65 10.23 10.55 -10.06
N ASN A 66 9.78 11.16 -11.16
CA ASN A 66 8.36 11.41 -11.39
C ASN A 66 7.58 10.11 -11.51
N PHE A 67 8.12 9.11 -12.24
CA PHE A 67 7.47 7.82 -12.39
C PHE A 67 7.33 7.09 -11.05
N LEU A 68 8.35 7.13 -10.20
CA LEU A 68 8.32 6.54 -8.86
C LEU A 68 7.34 7.25 -7.92
N GLY A 69 7.27 8.58 -7.96
CA GLY A 69 6.29 9.35 -7.20
C GLY A 69 4.86 8.94 -7.56
N TRP A 70 4.55 8.81 -8.86
CA TRP A 70 3.22 8.37 -9.28
C TRP A 70 2.94 6.90 -8.95
N ILE A 71 3.92 6.01 -9.13
CA ILE A 71 3.77 4.60 -8.79
C ILE A 71 3.50 4.40 -7.30
N THR A 72 4.23 5.09 -6.42
CA THR A 72 4.03 4.98 -4.96
C THR A 72 2.63 5.42 -4.55
N VAL A 73 2.10 6.50 -5.14
CA VAL A 73 0.72 6.95 -4.87
C VAL A 73 -0.30 5.92 -5.34
N VAL A 74 -0.16 5.39 -6.56
CA VAL A 74 -1.07 4.36 -7.09
C VAL A 74 -1.00 3.10 -6.24
N PHE A 75 0.20 2.68 -5.85
CA PHE A 75 0.44 1.52 -5.00
C PHE A 75 -0.30 1.63 -3.67
N LEU A 76 -0.20 2.79 -3.00
CA LEU A 76 -0.85 3.04 -1.72
C LEU A 76 -2.39 3.04 -1.86
N ILE A 77 -2.93 3.76 -2.85
CA ILE A 77 -4.39 3.89 -3.03
C ILE A 77 -5.01 2.55 -3.42
N CYS A 78 -4.42 1.86 -4.41
CA CYS A 78 -4.93 0.58 -4.87
C CYS A 78 -4.80 -0.50 -3.79
N GLY A 79 -3.73 -0.49 -3.00
CA GLY A 79 -3.57 -1.49 -1.94
C GLY A 79 -4.49 -1.23 -0.74
N ALA A 80 -4.78 0.04 -0.42
CA ALA A 80 -5.85 0.39 0.52
C ALA A 80 -7.23 -0.10 0.03
N TYR A 81 -7.50 0.04 -1.27
CA TYR A 81 -8.73 -0.47 -1.89
C TYR A 81 -8.84 -2.00 -1.78
N VAL A 82 -7.77 -2.75 -2.07
CA VAL A 82 -7.73 -4.22 -1.93
C VAL A 82 -7.96 -4.64 -0.48
N ALA A 83 -7.33 -3.96 0.47
CA ALA A 83 -7.52 -4.22 1.90
C ALA A 83 -8.98 -4.00 2.33
N ALA A 84 -9.58 -2.87 1.93
CA ALA A 84 -10.96 -2.56 2.27
C ALA A 84 -11.98 -3.50 1.60
N TYR A 85 -11.65 -4.08 0.44
CA TYR A 85 -12.50 -5.04 -0.26
C TYR A 85 -12.40 -6.48 0.31
N SER A 86 -11.31 -6.81 0.99
CA SER A 86 -10.98 -8.19 1.42
C SER A 86 -12.04 -8.86 2.30
N PHE A 87 -12.77 -8.09 3.13
CA PHE A 87 -13.88 -8.61 3.94
C PHE A 87 -15.28 -8.15 3.48
N LYS A 88 -15.41 -7.48 2.32
CA LYS A 88 -16.70 -6.95 1.83
C LYS A 88 -17.78 -8.03 1.64
N ARG A 89 -17.43 -9.28 1.35
CA ARG A 89 -18.41 -10.40 1.25
C ARG A 89 -18.97 -10.83 2.61
N MET A 90 -18.22 -10.70 3.69
CA MET A 90 -18.71 -11.02 5.03
C MET A 90 -19.68 -9.96 5.58
N ALA A 91 -19.65 -8.77 5.01
CA ALA A 91 -20.59 -7.71 5.32
C ALA A 91 -22.01 -7.96 4.78
N THR A 92 -22.17 -8.84 3.79
CA THR A 92 -23.47 -9.20 3.20
C THR A 92 -23.94 -10.56 3.71
N SER A 93 -25.21 -10.68 4.14
CA SER A 93 -25.76 -11.92 4.71
C SER A 93 -25.54 -13.19 3.85
N PRO A 94 -25.69 -13.16 2.50
CA PRO A 94 -25.41 -14.35 1.67
C PRO A 94 -23.92 -14.70 1.58
N GLY A 95 -23.04 -13.69 1.56
CA GLY A 95 -21.59 -13.89 1.49
C GLY A 95 -20.98 -14.34 2.83
N ALA A 96 -21.53 -13.85 3.95
CA ALA A 96 -21.22 -14.35 5.29
C ALA A 96 -21.60 -15.82 5.41
N LEU A 97 -22.81 -16.20 4.99
CA LEU A 97 -23.30 -17.58 5.03
C LEU A 97 -22.44 -18.54 4.18
N SER A 98 -22.10 -18.15 2.94
CA SER A 98 -21.18 -18.94 2.09
C SER A 98 -19.79 -19.11 2.70
N THR A 99 -19.28 -18.09 3.39
CA THR A 99 -17.99 -18.15 4.09
C THR A 99 -18.07 -19.05 5.32
N LEU A 100 -19.17 -19.00 6.07
CA LEU A 100 -19.42 -19.84 7.25
C LEU A 100 -19.58 -21.32 6.88
N MET A 101 -20.26 -21.63 5.77
CA MET A 101 -20.49 -23.00 5.30
C MET A 101 -19.24 -23.70 4.76
N THR A 102 -18.12 -23.00 4.54
CA THR A 102 -16.87 -23.64 4.11
C THR A 102 -16.18 -24.37 5.28
N PRO A 103 -15.89 -25.68 5.15
CA PRO A 103 -15.24 -26.48 6.19
C PRO A 103 -13.73 -26.21 6.21
N ALA A 104 -13.36 -25.04 6.73
CA ALA A 104 -11.97 -24.62 6.92
C ALA A 104 -11.78 -23.94 8.26
N SER A 105 -10.56 -24.02 8.79
CA SER A 105 -10.18 -23.37 10.04
C SER A 105 -10.28 -21.85 9.91
N GLN A 106 -10.60 -21.15 11.00
CA GLN A 106 -10.66 -19.69 11.02
C GLN A 106 -9.32 -19.06 10.67
N PHE A 107 -8.24 -19.70 11.11
CA PHE A 107 -6.91 -19.27 10.76
C PHE A 107 -6.65 -19.38 9.25
N GLU A 108 -7.08 -20.46 8.60
CA GLU A 108 -6.91 -20.65 7.15
C GLU A 108 -7.70 -19.60 6.35
N LYS A 109 -8.94 -19.29 6.76
CA LYS A 109 -9.78 -18.26 6.10
C LYS A 109 -9.18 -16.86 6.21
N PHE A 110 -8.63 -16.51 7.38
CA PHE A 110 -7.94 -15.24 7.59
C PHE A 110 -6.60 -15.18 6.84
N ALA A 111 -5.79 -16.24 6.92
CA ALA A 111 -4.47 -16.31 6.30
C ALA A 111 -4.55 -16.15 4.77
N ILE A 112 -5.54 -16.76 4.11
CA ILE A 112 -5.73 -16.58 2.66
C ILE A 112 -6.05 -15.13 2.31
N LYS A 113 -6.96 -14.49 3.07
CA LYS A 113 -7.35 -13.09 2.81
C LYS A 113 -6.17 -12.16 3.01
N TRP A 114 -5.40 -12.36 4.08
CA TRP A 114 -4.18 -11.60 4.34
C TRP A 114 -3.11 -11.84 3.25
N LEU A 115 -2.88 -13.10 2.85
CA LEU A 115 -1.88 -13.46 1.84
C LEU A 115 -2.23 -12.90 0.45
N ILE A 116 -3.52 -12.90 0.08
CA ILE A 116 -3.96 -12.28 -1.18
C ILE A 116 -3.83 -10.75 -1.09
N ALA A 117 -4.23 -10.15 0.03
CA ALA A 117 -4.29 -8.70 0.18
C ALA A 117 -2.91 -8.03 0.34
N VAL A 118 -1.92 -8.73 0.90
CA VAL A 118 -0.59 -8.15 1.19
C VAL A 118 0.47 -8.70 0.23
N PRO A 119 1.02 -9.91 0.38
CA PRO A 119 2.16 -10.35 -0.43
C PRO A 119 1.81 -10.55 -1.91
N VAL A 120 0.66 -11.15 -2.24
CA VAL A 120 0.28 -11.37 -3.64
C VAL A 120 0.02 -10.04 -4.36
N TYR A 121 -0.62 -9.09 -3.69
CA TYR A 121 -0.82 -7.74 -4.22
C TYR A 121 0.52 -7.06 -4.54
N ILE A 122 1.47 -7.07 -3.60
CA ILE A 122 2.80 -6.48 -3.78
C ILE A 122 3.50 -7.10 -5.00
N LEU A 123 3.53 -8.44 -5.09
CA LEU A 123 4.22 -9.14 -6.19
C LEU A 123 3.63 -8.82 -7.56
N ILE A 124 2.30 -8.90 -7.72
CA ILE A 124 1.65 -8.63 -9.00
C ILE A 124 1.79 -7.16 -9.37
N PHE A 125 1.65 -6.24 -8.40
CA PHE A 125 1.84 -4.82 -8.64
C PHE A 125 3.27 -4.51 -9.10
N CYS A 126 4.29 -5.09 -8.47
CA CYS A 126 5.69 -4.95 -8.89
C CYS A 126 5.92 -5.43 -10.32
N LEU A 127 5.30 -6.55 -10.74
CA LEU A 127 5.38 -7.04 -12.12
C LEU A 127 4.75 -6.06 -13.12
N ILE A 128 3.57 -5.53 -12.81
CA ILE A 128 2.89 -4.56 -13.68
C ILE A 128 3.69 -3.25 -13.75
N ALA A 129 4.21 -2.78 -12.62
CA ALA A 129 5.08 -1.60 -12.54
C ALA A 129 6.35 -1.77 -13.38
N TYR A 130 6.96 -2.95 -13.35
CA TYR A 130 8.12 -3.28 -14.17
C TYR A 130 7.80 -3.20 -15.67
N VAL A 131 6.68 -3.77 -16.10
CA VAL A 131 6.24 -3.69 -17.49
C VAL A 131 5.93 -2.24 -17.90
N ALA A 132 5.25 -1.48 -17.04
CA ALA A 132 4.94 -0.07 -17.28
C ALA A 132 6.20 0.80 -17.41
N ASP A 133 7.26 0.49 -16.67
CA ASP A 133 8.54 1.20 -16.79
C ASP A 133 9.21 0.96 -18.16
N TRP A 134 9.17 -0.26 -18.67
CA TRP A 134 9.66 -0.54 -20.02
C TRP A 134 8.86 0.21 -21.10
N ILE A 135 7.54 0.35 -20.91
CA ILE A 135 6.69 1.15 -21.79
C ILE A 135 7.10 2.63 -21.73
N ARG A 136 7.43 3.17 -20.55
CA ARG A 136 7.99 4.53 -20.39
C ARG A 136 9.29 4.70 -21.18
N VAL A 137 10.22 3.77 -21.05
CA VAL A 137 11.52 3.81 -21.77
C VAL A 137 11.30 3.77 -23.27
N TYR A 138 10.49 2.84 -23.75
CA TYR A 138 10.21 2.68 -25.18
C TYR A 138 9.49 3.91 -25.77
N SER A 139 8.50 4.45 -25.06
CA SER A 139 7.77 5.65 -25.51
C SER A 139 8.66 6.89 -25.54
N SER A 140 9.59 7.03 -24.59
CA SER A 140 10.54 8.15 -24.54
C SER A 140 11.50 8.12 -25.74
N TYR A 141 11.97 6.91 -26.11
CA TYR A 141 12.80 6.71 -27.29
C TYR A 141 12.02 6.97 -28.58
N TRP A 142 10.86 6.33 -28.76
CA TRP A 142 10.11 6.40 -30.03
C TRP A 142 9.46 7.75 -30.32
N MET A 143 8.98 8.47 -29.30
CA MET A 143 8.25 9.72 -29.52
C MET A 143 9.14 10.96 -29.48
N PHE A 144 10.26 10.90 -28.75
CA PHE A 144 11.06 12.08 -28.43
C PHE A 144 12.57 11.90 -28.67
N ASP A 145 13.02 10.71 -29.08
CA ASP A 145 14.44 10.37 -29.31
C ASP A 145 15.32 10.59 -28.05
N ILE A 146 14.73 10.41 -26.86
CA ILE A 146 15.41 10.57 -25.57
C ILE A 146 15.77 9.18 -25.03
N GLU A 147 17.06 8.95 -24.79
CA GLU A 147 17.53 7.76 -24.08
C GLU A 147 17.30 7.89 -22.57
N VAL A 148 16.33 7.13 -22.06
CA VAL A 148 15.98 7.10 -20.63
C VAL A 148 16.30 5.73 -20.05
N ARG A 149 16.92 5.70 -18.88
CA ARG A 149 17.26 4.43 -18.21
C ARG A 149 16.02 3.82 -17.54
N PRO A 150 15.89 2.48 -17.55
CA PRO A 150 14.88 1.79 -16.77
C PRO A 150 15.18 1.90 -15.27
N VAL A 151 14.12 1.81 -14.48
CA VAL A 151 14.15 1.77 -13.03
C VAL A 151 14.72 0.43 -12.58
N ASN A 152 15.85 0.48 -11.87
CA ASN A 152 16.41 -0.69 -11.21
C ASN A 152 15.63 -0.99 -9.92
N VAL A 153 14.58 -1.81 -10.04
CA VAL A 153 13.74 -2.25 -8.90
C VAL A 153 14.57 -2.89 -7.79
N THR A 154 15.65 -3.59 -8.14
CA THR A 154 16.60 -4.20 -7.19
C THR A 154 17.38 -3.16 -6.39
N LYS A 155 17.75 -2.02 -6.99
CA LYS A 155 18.41 -0.94 -6.26
C LYS A 155 17.44 -0.27 -5.29
N ILE A 156 16.20 -0.04 -5.70
CA ILE A 156 15.17 0.58 -4.84
C ILE A 156 14.83 -0.30 -3.64
N LEU A 157 14.77 -1.62 -3.80
CA LEU A 157 14.40 -2.56 -2.73
C LEU A 157 15.54 -2.92 -1.78
N PHE A 158 16.81 -2.84 -2.21
CA PHE A 158 17.95 -3.37 -1.45
C PHE A 158 19.09 -2.36 -1.21
N HIS A 159 19.08 -1.18 -1.85
CA HIS A 159 20.19 -0.25 -1.75
C HIS A 159 19.76 1.22 -1.70
N GLN A 160 20.07 1.87 -0.57
CA GLN A 160 19.94 3.32 -0.39
C GLN A 160 21.05 4.01 -1.21
N THR A 161 20.88 4.11 -2.54
CA THR A 161 21.86 4.84 -3.37
C THR A 161 21.77 6.33 -3.08
N THR A 162 22.88 6.89 -2.59
CA THR A 162 23.09 8.29 -2.22
C THR A 162 22.99 9.29 -3.37
N ASP A 163 23.02 8.82 -4.61
CA ASP A 163 23.18 9.68 -5.79
C ASP A 163 21.87 10.13 -6.45
N ILE A 164 20.70 9.74 -5.92
CA ILE A 164 19.44 9.94 -6.66
C ILE A 164 18.27 10.26 -5.71
N GLY A 165 17.90 11.55 -5.63
CA GLY A 165 16.56 12.08 -5.33
C GLY A 165 15.86 11.72 -4.00
N PHE A 166 15.20 12.72 -3.39
CA PHE A 166 14.27 12.55 -2.26
C PHE A 166 13.18 11.48 -2.52
N VAL A 167 12.73 11.35 -3.77
CA VAL A 167 11.66 10.42 -4.16
C VAL A 167 12.08 8.95 -4.06
N ASN A 168 13.34 8.61 -4.31
CA ASN A 168 13.83 7.23 -4.13
C ASN A 168 13.92 6.84 -2.66
N ARG A 169 14.35 7.78 -1.80
CA ARG A 169 14.34 7.56 -0.34
C ARG A 169 12.92 7.28 0.11
N LEU A 170 11.95 8.11 -0.29
CA LEU A 170 10.54 7.86 0.01
C LEU A 170 10.02 6.54 -0.54
N ALA A 171 10.44 6.11 -1.75
CA ALA A 171 9.99 4.87 -2.35
C ALA A 171 10.39 3.63 -1.52
N PHE A 172 11.58 3.59 -0.93
CA PHE A 172 12.00 2.50 -0.03
C PHE A 172 11.13 2.46 1.24
N HIS A 173 10.98 3.61 1.91
CA HIS A 173 10.18 3.74 3.14
C HIS A 173 8.68 3.54 2.86
N SER A 174 8.23 3.77 1.62
CA SER A 174 6.82 3.63 1.22
C SER A 174 6.28 2.22 1.42
N LEU A 175 7.12 1.18 1.42
CA LEU A 175 6.70 -0.19 1.71
C LEU A 175 6.28 -0.37 3.17
N PHE A 176 6.99 0.27 4.11
CA PHE A 176 6.67 0.20 5.54
C PHE A 176 5.41 1.01 5.86
N TYR A 177 5.29 2.22 5.30
CA TYR A 177 4.07 3.02 5.40
C TYR A 177 2.88 2.34 4.73
N PHE A 178 3.09 1.67 3.60
CA PHE A 178 2.06 0.84 2.96
C PHE A 178 1.59 -0.25 3.92
N LEU A 179 2.51 -1.00 4.54
CA LEU A 179 2.14 -2.09 5.45
C LEU A 179 1.33 -1.59 6.65
N ALA A 180 1.72 -0.43 7.20
CA ALA A 180 0.98 0.22 8.28
C ALA A 180 -0.41 0.69 7.83
N GLY A 181 -0.52 1.44 6.73
CA GLY A 181 -1.81 1.90 6.20
C GLY A 181 -2.73 0.74 5.84
N GLN A 182 -2.21 -0.27 5.15
CA GLN A 182 -2.92 -1.48 4.75
C GLN A 182 -3.49 -2.21 5.98
N SER A 183 -2.73 -2.30 7.08
CA SER A 183 -3.19 -2.92 8.33
C SER A 183 -4.42 -2.22 8.93
N PHE A 184 -4.48 -0.88 8.89
CA PHE A 184 -5.64 -0.12 9.35
C PHE A 184 -6.88 -0.34 8.47
N PHE A 185 -6.69 -0.40 7.15
CA PHE A 185 -7.78 -0.70 6.23
C PHE A 185 -8.30 -2.14 6.38
N LEU A 186 -7.43 -3.13 6.62
CA LEU A 186 -7.85 -4.49 6.93
C LEU A 186 -8.62 -4.57 8.25
N LEU A 187 -8.13 -3.91 9.31
CA LEU A 187 -8.81 -3.86 10.61
C LEU A 187 -10.21 -3.28 10.47
N GLY A 188 -10.32 -2.10 9.85
CA GLY A 188 -11.62 -1.46 9.73
C GLY A 188 -12.53 -2.08 8.66
N SER A 189 -11.99 -2.88 7.74
CA SER A 189 -12.80 -3.76 6.89
C SER A 189 -13.62 -4.78 7.70
N ILE A 190 -13.19 -5.16 8.89
CA ILE A 190 -13.93 -6.08 9.77
C ILE A 190 -14.83 -5.32 10.75
N VAL A 191 -14.35 -4.18 11.28
CA VAL A 191 -15.12 -3.37 12.25
C VAL A 191 -16.38 -2.78 11.62
N TRP A 192 -16.33 -2.42 10.34
CA TRP A 192 -17.42 -1.71 9.66
C TRP A 192 -18.08 -2.58 8.58
N PRO A 193 -19.30 -3.11 8.81
CA PRO A 193 -19.98 -3.96 7.83
C PRO A 193 -20.55 -3.19 6.62
N LYS A 194 -20.67 -1.85 6.67
CA LYS A 194 -21.09 -1.04 5.52
C LYS A 194 -20.12 0.13 5.33
N ASN A 195 -19.71 0.36 4.08
CA ASN A 195 -18.79 1.44 3.68
C ASN A 195 -17.50 1.49 4.51
N SER A 196 -16.86 0.34 4.73
CA SER A 196 -15.63 0.20 5.53
C SER A 196 -14.51 1.13 5.08
N ALA A 197 -14.27 1.25 3.77
CA ALA A 197 -13.22 2.10 3.21
C ALA A 197 -13.38 3.58 3.60
N LEU A 198 -14.60 4.12 3.50
CA LEU A 198 -14.85 5.53 3.77
C LEU A 198 -14.82 5.82 5.27
N ARG A 199 -15.36 4.92 6.10
CA ARG A 199 -15.37 5.09 7.55
C ARG A 199 -13.97 4.95 8.17
N THR A 200 -13.15 4.04 7.62
CA THR A 200 -11.73 3.94 8.01
C THR A 200 -10.94 5.15 7.58
N PHE A 201 -11.16 5.66 6.37
CA PHE A 201 -10.50 6.86 5.89
C PHE A 201 -10.85 8.09 6.74
N VAL A 202 -12.14 8.30 7.05
CA VAL A 202 -12.58 9.39 7.94
C VAL A 202 -12.01 9.23 9.34
N CYS A 203 -11.97 8.02 9.89
CA CYS A 203 -11.40 7.76 11.21
C CYS A 203 -9.88 8.03 11.23
N MET A 204 -9.16 7.60 10.21
CA MET A 204 -7.72 7.83 10.07
C MET A 204 -7.39 9.30 9.90
N ILE A 205 -8.18 10.04 9.13
CA ILE A 205 -8.08 11.50 8.99
C ILE A 205 -8.33 12.18 10.34
N ALA A 206 -9.39 11.81 11.05
CA ALA A 206 -9.71 12.39 12.35
C ALA A 206 -8.58 12.14 13.38
N ILE A 207 -8.02 10.92 13.40
CA ILE A 207 -6.88 10.57 14.25
C ILE A 207 -5.64 11.40 13.86
N CYS A 208 -5.34 11.52 12.56
CA CYS A 208 -4.22 12.32 12.08
C CYS A 208 -4.37 13.80 12.48
N PHE A 209 -5.56 14.38 12.31
CA PHE A 209 -5.84 15.74 12.78
C PHE A 209 -5.59 15.88 14.28
N ILE A 210 -6.08 14.96 15.11
CA ILE A 210 -5.86 15.00 16.56
C ILE A 210 -4.36 14.96 16.89
N TYR A 211 -3.58 14.09 16.24
CA TYR A 211 -2.14 14.02 16.47
C TYR A 211 -1.39 15.28 16.02
N VAL A 212 -1.75 15.86 14.87
CA VAL A 212 -1.17 17.13 14.41
C VAL A 212 -1.50 18.25 15.38
N TRP A 213 -2.74 18.32 15.87
CA TRP A 213 -3.15 19.29 16.89
C TRP A 213 -2.40 19.11 18.21
N ILE A 214 -2.22 17.87 18.68
CA ILE A 214 -1.40 17.57 19.87
C ILE A 214 0.06 17.98 19.64
N GLY A 215 0.60 17.73 18.45
CA GLY A 215 1.97 18.10 18.09
C GLY A 215 2.17 19.62 18.11
N ILE A 216 1.27 20.38 17.49
CA ILE A 216 1.29 21.85 17.54
C ILE A 216 1.17 22.35 18.98
N TRP A 217 0.25 21.77 19.76
CA TRP A 217 0.07 22.12 21.17
C TRP A 217 1.32 21.85 22.00
N PHE A 218 1.97 20.70 21.79
CA PHE A 218 3.19 20.31 22.49
C PHE A 218 4.37 21.20 22.12
N VAL A 219 4.53 21.55 20.83
CA VAL A 219 5.54 22.52 20.39
C VAL A 219 5.26 23.88 21.04
N SER A 220 4.01 24.35 21.05
CA SER A 220 3.65 25.62 21.70
C SER A 220 3.85 25.63 23.22
N LEU A 221 3.84 24.46 23.87
CA LEU A 221 4.16 24.30 25.29
C LEU A 221 5.67 24.37 25.54
N LEU A 222 6.48 23.86 24.62
CA LEU A 222 7.95 23.87 24.69
C LEU A 222 8.53 25.23 24.27
N ASP A 223 7.87 25.96 23.36
CA ASP A 223 8.24 27.31 22.91
C ASP A 223 8.06 28.40 23.98
N ILE A 224 7.61 28.05 25.19
CA ILE A 224 7.61 28.96 26.35
C ILE A 224 9.04 29.13 26.92
N SER A 225 10.03 28.37 26.46
CA SER A 225 11.39 28.40 27.04
C SER A 225 12.48 29.12 26.25
N ASP A 226 12.37 29.36 24.93
CA ASP A 226 13.44 30.08 24.22
C ASP A 226 12.88 30.87 23.03
N GLY A 227 12.85 32.19 23.20
CA GLY A 227 12.52 33.14 22.14
C GLY A 227 13.68 33.30 21.17
N ASP A 228 13.61 32.59 20.04
CA ASP A 228 14.10 32.99 18.71
C ASP A 228 14.29 31.75 17.84
N THR A 229 13.19 31.18 17.32
CA THR A 229 13.29 30.45 16.06
C THR A 229 12.16 30.86 15.14
N HIS A 230 12.51 31.68 14.14
CA HIS A 230 11.67 31.92 12.98
C HIS A 230 11.39 30.57 12.30
N LEU A 231 10.16 30.04 12.50
CA LEU A 231 9.57 28.93 11.77
C LEU A 231 9.50 29.27 10.27
N TYR A 232 10.63 29.14 9.60
CA TYR A 232 10.69 29.07 8.15
C TYR A 232 10.05 27.73 7.76
N TYR A 233 8.92 27.81 7.06
CA TYR A 233 8.18 26.69 6.49
C TYR A 233 8.97 26.07 5.32
N SER A 234 10.23 25.69 5.57
CA SER A 234 10.93 24.70 4.75
C SER A 234 10.28 23.35 5.08
N GLY A 235 10.10 22.50 4.06
CA GLY A 235 9.46 21.19 4.22
C GLY A 235 10.02 20.41 5.42
N PRO A 236 9.24 19.46 5.95
CA PRO A 236 9.53 18.84 7.23
C PRO A 236 10.96 18.29 7.33
N GLU A 237 11.83 18.98 8.08
CA GLU A 237 13.26 18.62 8.25
C GLU A 237 13.45 17.22 8.84
N PHE A 238 12.42 16.69 9.51
CA PHE A 238 12.35 15.31 10.01
C PHE A 238 12.38 14.25 8.90
N LEU A 239 12.10 14.59 7.64
CA LEU A 239 12.25 13.68 6.50
C LEU A 239 13.69 13.63 5.95
N ASN A 240 14.59 14.48 6.42
CA ASN A 240 15.97 14.54 5.96
C ASN A 240 16.94 13.79 6.89
N ASP A 241 16.53 13.53 8.13
CA ASP A 241 17.29 12.70 9.07
C ASP A 241 16.94 11.22 8.87
N ASP A 242 17.85 10.48 8.27
CA ASP A 242 17.71 9.04 8.03
C ASP A 242 17.40 8.27 9.32
N ARG A 243 17.89 8.72 10.49
CA ARG A 243 17.63 8.06 11.79
C ARG A 243 16.17 8.15 12.20
N LEU A 244 15.54 9.30 11.98
CA LEU A 244 14.12 9.50 12.31
C LEU A 244 13.21 8.67 11.40
N LEU A 245 13.58 8.51 10.13
CA LEU A 245 12.86 7.66 9.19
C LEU A 245 12.92 6.18 9.59
N TYR A 246 14.09 5.66 9.98
CA TYR A 246 14.19 4.28 10.47
C TYR A 246 13.40 4.02 11.76
N VAL A 247 13.34 5.00 12.67
CA VAL A 247 12.50 4.91 13.89
C VAL A 247 11.02 4.91 13.52
N ALA A 248 10.61 5.74 12.56
CA ALA A 248 9.24 5.77 12.06
C ALA A 248 8.84 4.46 11.38
N ASP A 249 9.75 3.85 10.60
CA ASP A 249 9.55 2.53 10.00
C ASP A 249 9.38 1.43 11.05
N ALA A 250 10.24 1.41 12.08
CA ALA A 250 10.13 0.45 13.18
C ALA A 250 8.79 0.58 13.91
N PHE A 251 8.35 1.81 14.18
CA PHE A 251 7.05 2.08 14.77
C PHE A 251 5.91 1.63 13.85
N ALA A 252 5.99 1.91 12.55
CA ALA A 252 5.00 1.50 11.56
C ALA A 252 4.84 -0.03 11.49
N ILE A 253 5.94 -0.79 11.56
CA ILE A 253 5.91 -2.26 11.61
C ILE A 253 5.23 -2.75 12.88
N ILE A 254 5.56 -2.18 14.05
CA ILE A 254 4.94 -2.56 15.33
C ILE A 254 3.42 -2.34 15.27
N VAL A 255 3.00 -1.16 14.80
CA VAL A 255 1.58 -0.82 14.63
C VAL A 255 0.91 -1.79 13.65
N ALA A 256 1.56 -2.12 12.53
CA ALA A 256 1.03 -3.06 11.56
C ALA A 256 0.80 -4.45 12.16
N VAL A 257 1.77 -4.97 12.92
CA VAL A 257 1.67 -6.27 13.61
C VAL A 257 0.51 -6.28 14.61
N ILE A 258 0.39 -5.24 15.43
CA ILE A 258 -0.70 -5.10 16.40
C ILE A 258 -2.06 -5.07 15.67
N ASN A 259 -2.17 -4.29 14.59
CA ASN A 259 -3.39 -4.20 13.80
C ASN A 259 -3.77 -5.53 13.14
N TYR A 260 -2.82 -6.28 12.59
CA TYR A 260 -3.09 -7.61 12.04
C TYR A 260 -3.56 -8.57 13.13
N TRP A 261 -2.96 -8.52 14.32
CA TRP A 261 -3.39 -9.33 15.46
C TRP A 261 -4.81 -8.98 15.93
N LEU A 262 -5.13 -7.68 16.04
CA LEU A 262 -6.48 -7.20 16.38
C LEU A 262 -7.51 -7.63 15.33
N THR A 263 -7.15 -7.53 14.05
CA THR A 263 -7.99 -7.95 12.92
C THR A 263 -8.34 -9.44 13.04
N TYR A 264 -7.37 -10.29 13.36
CA TYR A 264 -7.59 -11.72 13.57
C TYR A 264 -8.53 -12.01 14.75
N ARG A 265 -8.36 -11.32 15.89
CA ARG A 265 -9.25 -11.48 17.05
C ARG A 265 -10.68 -11.08 16.72
N ARG A 266 -10.87 -9.93 16.07
CA ARG A 266 -12.18 -9.45 15.64
C ARG A 266 -12.84 -10.38 14.63
N PHE A 267 -12.06 -10.94 13.70
CA PHE A 267 -12.56 -11.94 12.75
C PHE A 267 -13.15 -13.17 13.47
N ARG A 268 -12.44 -13.68 14.48
CA ARG A 268 -12.89 -14.84 15.28
C ARG A 268 -14.15 -14.53 16.09
N GLU A 269 -14.25 -13.34 16.68
CA GLU A 269 -15.44 -12.91 17.43
C GLU A 269 -16.67 -12.79 16.51
N ALA A 270 -16.51 -12.18 15.33
CA ALA A 270 -17.59 -12.01 14.37
C ALA A 270 -18.15 -13.35 13.85
N GLU A 271 -17.30 -14.37 13.73
CA GLU A 271 -17.75 -15.69 13.34
C GLU A 271 -18.49 -16.42 14.47
N THR A 272 -18.09 -16.19 15.72
CA THR A 272 -18.72 -16.82 16.88
C THR A 272 -20.14 -16.30 17.09
N ILE A 273 -20.35 -14.98 16.95
CA ILE A 273 -21.67 -14.34 17.11
C ILE A 273 -22.67 -14.81 16.04
N ASN A 274 -22.23 -15.06 14.81
CA ASN A 274 -23.12 -15.50 13.71
C ASN A 274 -23.48 -17.00 13.75
N ARG A 275 -22.95 -17.76 14.72
CA ARG A 275 -23.27 -19.19 14.89
C ARG A 275 -24.35 -19.46 15.95
N TRP A 276 -24.72 -18.46 16.74
CA TRP A 276 -25.78 -18.49 17.75
C TRP A 276 -26.96 -17.64 17.29
#